data_AF-A0A9X1UP24-F1
#
_entry.id   AF-A0A9X1UP24-F1
#
_cell.length_a   1.000
_cell.length_b   1.000
_cell.length_c   1.000
_cell.angle_alpha   90.00
_cell.angle_beta   90.00
_cell.angle_gamma   90.00
#
_symmetry.space_group_name_H-M   'P 1'
#
loop_
_entity.id
_entity.type
_entity.pdbx_description
1 polymer ?
#
loop_
_entity_poly.entity_id
_entity_poly.type
_entity_poly.pdbx_seq_one_letter_code
_entity_poly.pdbx_strand_id
1 'polypeptide(L)'
;MIDSPSRHFPDRIEVELHIDRDNLGASAWFSLPLYSGGRSLWRQASDDGGDVDVAVLEVWKDRLPPGAVFDSFGPEHLPTPDHTMPVGASVLIVGFPLGFHDSLHHLPIVRQGAIASAFGLRFEGKGCFITDARTHRGTSGAPVVTSAASMHADGAASSLPWMLLGIHSSTVEMGARDRDLGESLGLNHAWYADVLLTLTAN
;
A
#
# COMPACT_ATOMS: atom_id res chain seq x y z
N MET A 1 -5.95 -1.72 15.46
CA MET A 1 -7.25 -1.63 14.74
C MET A 1 -8.42 -1.85 15.72
N ILE A 2 -8.69 -0.88 16.61
CA ILE A 2 -9.88 -0.86 17.46
C ILE A 2 -10.37 0.59 17.49
N ASP A 3 -11.55 0.84 16.94
CA ASP A 3 -12.24 2.14 17.06
C ASP A 3 -13.27 2.03 18.20
N SER A 4 -12.80 2.17 19.44
CA SER A 4 -13.62 2.08 20.65
C SER A 4 -14.85 3.01 20.66
N PRO A 5 -14.77 4.25 20.11
CA PRO A 5 -15.94 5.12 19.95
C PRO A 5 -17.06 4.58 19.04
N SER A 6 -16.73 3.91 17.93
CA SER A 6 -17.75 3.46 16.95
C SER A 6 -18.27 2.05 17.19
N ARG A 7 -17.69 1.30 18.15
CA ARG A 7 -17.96 -0.14 18.39
C ARG A 7 -17.81 -0.99 17.13
N HIS A 8 -16.98 -0.56 16.18
CA HIS A 8 -16.70 -1.32 14.98
C HIS A 8 -15.55 -2.28 15.23
N PHE A 9 -15.87 -3.58 15.34
CA PHE A 9 -14.91 -4.66 15.58
C PHE A 9 -14.92 -5.62 14.39
N PRO A 10 -14.26 -5.26 13.27
CA PRO A 10 -14.15 -6.17 12.13
C PRO A 10 -13.40 -7.43 12.56
N ASP A 11 -13.91 -8.59 12.14
CA ASP A 11 -13.35 -9.92 12.42
C ASP A 11 -12.76 -10.58 11.17
N ARG A 12 -12.94 -9.96 9.99
CA ARG A 12 -12.40 -10.39 8.69
C ARG A 12 -12.19 -9.21 7.74
N ILE A 13 -11.39 -9.45 6.70
CA ILE A 13 -11.25 -8.61 5.51
C ILE A 13 -11.82 -9.39 4.33
N GLU A 14 -12.58 -8.74 3.46
CA GLU A 14 -13.02 -9.29 2.18
C GLU A 14 -12.13 -8.72 1.07
N VAL A 15 -11.61 -9.60 0.21
CA VAL A 15 -10.81 -9.23 -0.96
C VAL A 15 -11.46 -9.84 -2.18
N GLU A 16 -11.66 -9.05 -3.22
CA GLU A 16 -12.07 -9.54 -4.52
C GLU A 16 -10.84 -9.90 -5.35
N LEU A 17 -10.86 -11.08 -5.96
CA LEU A 17 -9.78 -11.59 -6.80
C LEU A 17 -10.32 -11.95 -8.18
N HIS A 18 -9.67 -11.48 -9.23
CA HIS A 18 -9.90 -11.98 -10.59
C HIS A 18 -9.52 -13.45 -10.66
N ILE A 19 -10.33 -14.28 -11.32
CA ILE A 19 -10.15 -15.75 -11.39
C ILE A 19 -9.96 -16.28 -12.81
N ASP A 20 -9.91 -15.39 -13.80
CA ASP A 20 -9.70 -15.73 -15.20
C ASP A 20 -8.81 -14.66 -15.85
N ARG A 21 -7.68 -15.09 -16.43
CA ARG A 21 -6.71 -14.18 -17.08
C ARG A 21 -7.24 -13.61 -18.39
N ASP A 22 -8.14 -14.34 -19.05
CA ASP A 22 -8.71 -13.97 -20.35
C ASP A 22 -10.08 -13.29 -20.20
N ASN A 23 -10.62 -13.22 -18.97
CA ASN A 23 -11.88 -12.56 -18.65
C ASN A 23 -11.79 -11.76 -17.34
N LEU A 24 -11.44 -10.47 -17.46
CA LEU A 24 -11.33 -9.56 -16.31
C LEU A 24 -12.67 -9.25 -15.62
N GLY A 25 -13.81 -9.70 -16.17
CA GLY A 25 -15.10 -9.62 -15.47
C GLY A 25 -15.39 -10.80 -14.56
N ALA A 26 -14.56 -11.85 -14.58
CA ALA A 26 -14.69 -12.99 -13.69
C ALA A 26 -13.90 -12.76 -12.40
N SER A 27 -14.60 -12.59 -11.29
CA SER A 27 -14.02 -12.40 -9.97
C SER A 27 -14.69 -13.30 -8.91
N ALA A 28 -13.98 -13.51 -7.81
CA ALA A 28 -14.49 -14.18 -6.62
C ALA A 28 -14.10 -13.42 -5.36
N TRP A 29 -15.05 -13.32 -4.42
CA TRP A 29 -14.78 -12.80 -3.08
C TRP A 29 -14.06 -13.85 -2.24
N PHE A 30 -13.03 -13.41 -1.53
CA PHE A 30 -12.23 -14.21 -0.63
C PHE A 30 -12.15 -13.55 0.75
N SER A 31 -12.55 -14.32 1.76
CA SER A 31 -12.67 -13.85 3.14
C SER A 31 -11.44 -14.25 3.96
N LEU A 32 -10.80 -13.25 4.57
CA LEU A 32 -9.61 -13.39 5.38
C LEU A 32 -9.92 -13.07 6.84
N PRO A 33 -9.91 -14.07 7.76
CA PRO A 33 -10.15 -13.79 9.17
C PRO A 33 -9.03 -12.91 9.74
N LEU A 34 -9.40 -11.95 10.59
CA LEU A 34 -8.45 -11.11 11.32
C LEU A 34 -8.01 -11.73 12.64
N TYR A 35 -8.79 -12.68 13.17
CA TYR A 35 -8.54 -13.32 14.46
C TYR A 35 -8.77 -14.83 14.40
N SER A 36 -8.01 -15.58 15.19
CA SER A 36 -8.24 -16.99 15.46
C SER A 36 -7.93 -17.30 16.93
N GLY A 37 -8.85 -17.95 17.63
CA GLY A 37 -8.69 -18.25 19.06
C GLY A 37 -8.41 -17.03 19.94
N GLY A 38 -8.99 -15.87 19.60
CA GLY A 38 -8.78 -14.61 20.33
C GLY A 38 -7.44 -13.91 20.08
N ARG A 39 -6.61 -14.43 19.17
CA ARG A 39 -5.33 -13.83 18.76
C ARG A 39 -5.47 -13.21 17.37
N SER A 40 -4.79 -12.08 17.15
CA SER A 40 -4.71 -11.50 15.80
C SER A 40 -3.93 -12.44 14.88
N LEU A 41 -4.44 -12.59 13.65
CA LEU A 41 -3.73 -13.25 12.55
C LEU A 41 -2.83 -12.27 11.79
N TRP A 42 -3.08 -10.98 11.95
CA TRP A 42 -2.24 -9.92 11.41
C TRP A 42 -1.09 -9.57 12.36
N ARG A 43 0.02 -9.09 11.78
CA ARG A 43 1.21 -8.59 12.47
C ARG A 43 1.40 -7.11 12.16
N GLN A 44 1.87 -6.34 13.13
CA GLN A 44 2.30 -4.95 12.96
C GLN A 44 3.65 -4.76 13.67
N ALA A 45 4.35 -3.68 13.37
CA ALA A 45 5.63 -3.33 13.99
C ALA A 45 5.54 -1.96 14.66
N SER A 46 6.50 -1.72 15.55
CA SER A 46 6.82 -0.39 16.08
C SER A 46 8.33 -0.23 16.00
N ASP A 47 8.80 0.99 15.75
CA ASP A 47 10.21 1.34 15.78
C ASP A 47 10.46 2.55 16.69
N ASP A 48 11.70 3.05 16.74
CA ASP A 48 12.07 4.21 17.56
C ASP A 48 11.27 5.49 17.21
N GLY A 49 10.68 5.55 16.00
CA GLY A 49 9.78 6.60 15.55
C GLY A 49 8.31 6.40 15.90
N GLY A 50 7.97 5.31 16.61
CA GLY A 50 6.63 4.97 17.05
C GLY A 50 6.00 3.79 16.30
N ASP A 51 4.67 3.70 16.37
CA ASP A 51 3.94 2.63 15.68
C ASP A 51 4.01 2.79 14.17
N VAL A 52 4.30 1.68 13.48
CA VAL A 52 4.23 1.60 12.02
C VAL A 52 2.77 1.46 11.62
N ASP A 53 2.26 2.37 10.79
CA ASP A 53 0.91 2.29 10.21
C ASP A 53 0.89 1.35 8.99
N VAL A 54 1.40 0.13 9.20
CA VAL A 54 1.40 -0.99 8.26
C VAL A 54 1.18 -2.27 9.05
N ALA A 55 0.25 -3.10 8.58
CA ALA A 55 0.02 -4.44 9.10
C ALA A 55 0.06 -5.45 7.96
N VAL A 56 0.55 -6.65 8.24
CA VAL A 56 0.56 -7.77 7.30
C VAL A 56 -0.38 -8.87 7.78
N LEU A 57 -1.12 -9.48 6.87
CA LEU A 57 -1.96 -10.64 7.11
C LEU A 57 -1.51 -11.77 6.17
N GLU A 58 -1.21 -12.93 6.73
CA GLU A 58 -0.74 -14.06 5.95
C GLU A 58 -1.87 -14.70 5.14
N VAL A 59 -1.61 -14.93 3.85
CA VAL A 59 -2.55 -15.56 2.92
C VAL A 59 -1.96 -16.87 2.40
N TRP A 60 -2.69 -17.95 2.61
CA TRP A 60 -2.30 -19.29 2.20
C TRP A 60 -2.74 -19.53 0.75
N LYS A 61 -1.79 -19.76 -0.15
CA LYS A 61 -2.06 -19.87 -1.61
C LYS A 61 -3.05 -20.98 -1.96
N ASP A 62 -3.02 -22.09 -1.23
CA ASP A 62 -3.93 -23.23 -1.37
C ASP A 62 -5.37 -22.93 -0.95
N ARG A 63 -5.61 -21.80 -0.27
CA ARG A 63 -6.95 -21.34 0.14
C ARG A 63 -7.55 -20.31 -0.80
N LEU A 64 -6.78 -19.77 -1.74
CA LEU A 64 -7.29 -18.79 -2.70
C LEU A 64 -8.37 -19.42 -3.60
N PRO A 65 -9.30 -18.61 -4.14
CA PRO A 65 -10.25 -19.09 -5.14
C PRO A 65 -9.53 -19.80 -6.29
N PRO A 66 -10.07 -20.93 -6.80
CA PRO A 66 -9.52 -21.59 -7.98
C PRO A 66 -9.40 -20.61 -9.14
N GLY A 67 -8.23 -20.58 -9.78
CA GLY A 67 -7.96 -19.68 -10.91
C GLY A 67 -7.54 -18.26 -10.52
N ALA A 68 -7.45 -17.93 -9.22
CA ALA A 68 -7.03 -16.60 -8.76
C ALA A 68 -5.78 -16.09 -9.50
N VAL A 69 -5.91 -14.92 -10.09
CA VAL A 69 -4.90 -14.24 -10.88
C VAL A 69 -4.25 -13.17 -10.02
N PHE A 70 -2.98 -13.35 -9.71
CA PHE A 70 -2.20 -12.35 -8.98
C PHE A 70 -0.70 -12.53 -9.27
N ASP A 71 0.02 -11.45 -9.07
CA ASP A 71 1.47 -11.41 -8.93
C ASP A 71 1.80 -10.74 -7.59
N SER A 72 2.98 -11.01 -7.05
CA SER A 72 3.40 -10.50 -5.74
C SER A 72 4.74 -9.80 -5.82
N PHE A 73 4.87 -8.67 -5.14
CA PHE A 73 6.17 -8.06 -4.88
C PHE A 73 6.98 -8.97 -3.93
N GLY A 74 8.09 -9.50 -4.43
CA GLY A 74 9.18 -10.08 -3.64
C GLY A 74 10.29 -9.06 -3.31
N PRO A 75 11.28 -9.43 -2.48
CA PRO A 75 12.40 -8.56 -2.10
C PRO A 75 13.15 -7.91 -3.29
N GLU A 76 13.19 -8.59 -4.43
CA GLU A 76 13.78 -8.11 -5.68
C GLU A 76 13.07 -6.89 -6.29
N HIS A 77 11.83 -6.60 -5.87
CA HIS A 77 11.06 -5.45 -6.32
C HIS A 77 11.18 -4.24 -5.38
N LEU A 78 11.99 -4.33 -4.33
CA LEU A 78 12.18 -3.25 -3.35
C LEU A 78 13.46 -2.46 -3.68
N PRO A 79 13.48 -1.13 -3.47
CA PRO A 79 14.69 -0.34 -3.63
C PRO A 79 15.83 -0.85 -2.75
N THR A 80 17.00 -1.00 -3.35
CA THR A 80 18.27 -1.18 -2.64
C THR A 80 18.94 0.17 -2.36
N PRO A 81 19.93 0.25 -1.46
CA PRO A 81 20.64 1.50 -1.16
C PRO A 81 21.28 2.21 -2.36
N ASP A 82 21.57 1.48 -3.45
CA ASP A 82 22.13 2.03 -4.69
C ASP A 82 21.08 2.71 -5.58
N HIS A 83 19.78 2.47 -5.32
CA HIS A 83 18.70 3.11 -6.06
C HIS A 83 18.44 4.52 -5.53
N THR A 84 18.72 5.53 -6.36
CA THR A 84 18.46 6.92 -6.02
C THR A 84 17.13 7.41 -6.59
N MET A 85 16.23 7.87 -5.71
CA MET A 85 14.96 8.50 -6.11
C MET A 85 15.00 10.01 -5.84
N PRO A 86 15.04 10.86 -6.89
CA PRO A 86 15.04 12.31 -6.70
C PRO A 86 13.67 12.82 -6.26
N VAL A 87 13.65 13.93 -5.53
CA VAL A 87 12.43 14.71 -5.32
C VAL A 87 11.87 15.11 -6.69
N GLY A 88 10.55 15.02 -6.84
CA GLY A 88 9.85 15.24 -8.10
C GLY A 88 9.79 14.00 -9.01
N ALA A 89 10.46 12.89 -8.67
CA ALA A 89 10.34 11.65 -9.41
C ALA A 89 8.89 11.16 -9.42
N SER A 90 8.42 10.70 -10.59
CA SER A 90 7.04 10.25 -10.75
C SER A 90 6.81 8.91 -10.08
N VAL A 91 5.67 8.81 -9.39
CA VAL A 91 5.17 7.58 -8.77
C VAL A 91 3.72 7.37 -9.15
N LEU A 92 3.27 6.12 -9.05
CA LEU A 92 1.88 5.71 -9.18
C LEU A 92 1.39 5.20 -7.83
N ILE A 93 0.19 5.62 -7.44
CA ILE A 93 -0.54 5.13 -6.28
C ILE A 93 -1.74 4.36 -6.81
N VAL A 94 -1.76 3.04 -6.61
CA VAL A 94 -2.74 2.14 -7.25
C VAL A 94 -3.72 1.64 -6.19
N GLY A 95 -5.00 2.01 -6.28
CA GLY A 95 -5.97 1.58 -5.26
C GLY A 95 -7.41 1.90 -5.62
N PHE A 96 -8.29 1.85 -4.61
CA PHE A 96 -9.74 2.00 -4.78
C PHE A 96 -10.25 3.23 -3.99
N PRO A 97 -9.99 4.46 -4.48
CA PRO A 97 -10.40 5.67 -3.77
C PRO A 97 -11.92 5.68 -3.56
N LEU A 98 -12.35 5.74 -2.29
CA LEU A 98 -13.76 5.65 -1.89
C LEU A 98 -14.48 4.38 -2.39
N GLY A 99 -13.74 3.29 -2.66
CA GLY A 99 -14.29 2.08 -3.29
C GLY A 99 -14.68 2.27 -4.76
N PHE A 100 -14.19 3.33 -5.41
CA PHE A 100 -14.52 3.61 -6.81
C PHE A 100 -13.77 2.67 -7.76
N HIS A 101 -14.54 1.97 -8.58
CA HIS A 101 -14.12 1.17 -9.73
C HIS A 101 -15.32 1.06 -10.69
N ASP A 102 -15.09 0.58 -11.91
CA ASP A 102 -16.20 0.25 -12.81
C ASP A 102 -16.92 -1.03 -12.34
N SER A 103 -18.15 -1.27 -12.83
CA SER A 103 -18.98 -2.41 -12.40
C SER A 103 -18.76 -3.71 -13.18
N LEU A 104 -17.84 -3.71 -14.14
CA LEU A 104 -17.57 -4.85 -15.02
C LEU A 104 -16.25 -5.53 -14.67
N HIS A 105 -15.16 -4.77 -14.59
CA HIS A 105 -13.81 -5.30 -14.39
C HIS A 105 -13.28 -5.08 -12.98
N HIS A 106 -13.83 -4.14 -12.22
CA HIS A 106 -13.45 -3.87 -10.84
C HIS A 106 -11.93 -3.62 -10.67
N LEU A 107 -11.32 -2.94 -11.65
CA LEU A 107 -9.89 -2.63 -11.64
C LEU A 107 -9.60 -1.42 -10.73
N PRO A 108 -8.40 -1.36 -10.13
CA PRO A 108 -8.01 -0.22 -9.32
C PRO A 108 -7.86 1.04 -10.17
N ILE A 109 -8.05 2.18 -9.52
CA ILE A 109 -7.77 3.50 -10.07
C ILE A 109 -6.31 3.84 -9.80
N VAL A 110 -5.60 4.21 -10.86
CA VAL A 110 -4.21 4.64 -10.77
C VAL A 110 -4.15 6.16 -10.67
N ARG A 111 -3.54 6.66 -9.59
CA ARG A 111 -3.23 8.09 -9.41
C ARG A 111 -1.75 8.31 -9.65
N GLN A 112 -1.43 9.24 -10.54
CA GLN A 112 -0.06 9.72 -10.68
C GLN A 112 0.25 10.75 -9.59
N GLY A 113 1.47 10.69 -9.07
CA GLY A 113 2.01 11.65 -8.12
C GLY A 113 3.52 11.81 -8.28
N ALA A 114 4.13 12.47 -7.31
CA ALA A 114 5.58 12.65 -7.24
C ALA A 114 6.13 12.46 -5.81
N ILE A 115 7.39 12.07 -5.72
CA ILE A 115 8.14 12.13 -4.46
C ILE A 115 8.28 13.59 -4.01
N ALA A 116 7.90 13.91 -2.78
CA ALA A 116 7.86 15.28 -2.26
C ALA A 116 8.77 15.51 -1.04
N SER A 117 9.48 14.48 -0.57
CA SER A 117 10.54 14.58 0.44
C SER A 117 11.80 13.86 -0.02
N ALA A 118 12.93 14.10 0.63
CA ALA A 118 14.17 13.36 0.36
C ALA A 118 13.96 11.85 0.61
N PHE A 119 13.99 11.06 -0.47
CA PHE A 119 13.81 9.61 -0.40
C PHE A 119 15.01 8.94 0.25
N GLY A 120 14.79 7.91 1.07
CA GLY A 120 15.80 7.26 1.90
C GLY A 120 16.01 7.94 3.26
N LEU A 121 15.40 9.10 3.50
CA LEU A 121 15.37 9.74 4.81
C LEU A 121 14.01 9.58 5.48
N ARG A 122 14.04 9.37 6.80
CA ARG A 122 12.85 9.27 7.64
C ARG A 122 12.20 10.64 7.79
N PHE A 123 10.97 10.80 7.31
CA PHE A 123 10.23 12.05 7.48
C PHE A 123 9.74 12.19 8.93
N GLU A 124 10.11 13.28 9.60
CA GLU A 124 9.83 13.49 11.04
C GLU A 124 10.29 12.34 11.95
N GLY A 125 11.35 11.63 11.56
CA GLY A 125 11.86 10.47 12.30
C GLY A 125 11.01 9.20 12.15
N LYS A 126 9.93 9.22 11.36
CA LYS A 126 9.12 8.04 11.03
C LYS A 126 9.65 7.33 9.80
N GLY A 127 9.44 6.02 9.70
CA GLY A 127 9.83 5.16 8.58
C GLY A 127 9.05 5.42 7.28
N CYS A 128 8.75 6.67 6.98
CA CYS A 128 7.94 7.09 5.86
C CYS A 128 8.59 8.26 5.10
N PHE A 129 8.09 8.48 3.88
CA PHE A 129 8.39 9.62 3.02
C PHE A 129 7.09 10.30 2.57
N ILE A 130 7.22 11.47 1.94
CA ILE A 130 6.07 12.24 1.46
C ILE A 130 5.91 12.08 -0.05
N THR A 131 4.66 11.88 -0.47
CA THR A 131 4.24 11.95 -1.88
C THR A 131 3.26 13.10 -2.08
N ASP A 132 3.44 13.86 -3.16
CA ASP A 132 2.45 14.82 -3.67
C ASP A 132 1.53 14.10 -4.65
N ALA A 133 0.27 13.90 -4.23
CA ALA A 133 -0.76 13.26 -5.02
C ALA A 133 -2.15 13.58 -4.47
N ARG A 134 -3.14 13.72 -5.37
CA ARG A 134 -4.55 13.75 -4.97
C ARG A 134 -5.01 12.34 -4.59
N THR A 135 -5.07 12.10 -3.28
CA THR A 135 -5.58 10.86 -2.70
C THR A 135 -6.88 11.13 -1.94
N HIS A 136 -7.63 10.07 -1.66
CA HIS A 136 -8.90 10.15 -0.94
C HIS A 136 -8.99 8.97 0.02
N ARG A 137 -9.86 9.07 1.02
CA ARG A 137 -10.18 7.91 1.88
C ARG A 137 -10.47 6.68 1.00
N GLY A 138 -9.95 5.52 1.38
CA GLY A 138 -10.00 4.29 0.58
C GLY A 138 -8.74 4.02 -0.26
N THR A 139 -7.78 4.95 -0.30
CA THR A 139 -6.44 4.67 -0.84
C THR A 139 -5.44 4.14 0.19
N SER A 140 -5.77 4.17 1.49
CA SER A 140 -4.91 3.62 2.55
C SER A 140 -4.58 2.15 2.27
N GLY A 141 -3.30 1.79 2.36
CA GLY A 141 -2.78 0.47 1.97
C GLY A 141 -2.41 0.35 0.49
N ALA A 142 -2.69 1.34 -0.36
CA ALA A 142 -2.32 1.30 -1.77
C ALA A 142 -0.80 1.26 -1.96
N PRO A 143 -0.27 0.40 -2.85
CA PRO A 143 1.14 0.42 -3.19
C PRO A 143 1.50 1.72 -3.91
N VAL A 144 2.65 2.29 -3.50
CA VAL A 144 3.32 3.40 -4.18
C VAL A 144 4.46 2.81 -5.00
N VAL A 145 4.34 2.88 -6.32
CA VAL A 145 5.25 2.22 -7.25
C VAL A 145 5.90 3.18 -8.22
N THR A 146 7.04 2.80 -8.76
CA THR A 146 7.65 3.43 -9.94
C THR A 146 8.07 2.36 -10.95
N SER A 147 8.26 2.74 -12.21
CA SER A 147 8.70 1.81 -13.25
C SER A 147 10.11 1.30 -12.94
N ALA A 148 10.33 -0.01 -13.07
CA ALA A 148 11.66 -0.60 -12.91
C ALA A 148 12.67 -0.02 -13.92
N ALA A 149 12.23 0.30 -15.14
CA ALA A 149 13.04 0.94 -16.16
C ALA A 149 13.49 2.35 -15.74
N SER A 150 12.64 3.10 -15.02
CA SER A 150 13.00 4.43 -14.49
C SER A 150 14.09 4.36 -13.42
N MET A 151 14.25 3.20 -12.77
CA MET A 151 15.27 2.94 -11.76
C MET A 151 16.55 2.31 -12.34
N HIS A 152 16.62 2.09 -13.66
CA HIS A 152 17.68 1.29 -14.31
C HIS A 152 17.87 -0.09 -13.64
N ALA A 153 16.81 -0.65 -13.07
CA ALA A 153 16.81 -1.95 -12.42
C ALA A 153 16.70 -3.11 -13.43
N ASP A 154 17.35 -2.98 -14.59
CA ASP A 154 17.27 -3.89 -15.75
C ASP A 154 18.06 -5.21 -15.54
N GLY A 155 18.35 -5.57 -14.28
CA GLY A 155 19.26 -6.66 -13.93
C GLY A 155 18.63 -8.03 -13.67
N ALA A 156 17.30 -8.13 -13.57
CA ALA A 156 16.64 -9.42 -13.37
C ALA A 156 15.34 -9.48 -14.18
N ALA A 157 15.04 -10.65 -14.75
CA ALA A 157 13.74 -10.96 -15.32
C ALA A 157 12.69 -10.99 -14.19
N SER A 158 12.31 -9.82 -13.72
CA SER A 158 11.23 -9.59 -12.77
C SER A 158 9.89 -9.85 -13.47
N SER A 159 8.99 -10.58 -12.82
CA SER A 159 7.63 -10.78 -13.35
C SER A 159 6.81 -9.48 -13.36
N LEU A 160 7.22 -8.48 -12.56
CA LEU A 160 6.57 -7.19 -12.49
C LEU A 160 7.49 -6.08 -13.04
N PRO A 161 6.99 -5.20 -13.93
CA PRO A 161 7.76 -4.06 -14.46
C PRO A 161 7.82 -2.87 -13.47
N TRP A 162 7.65 -3.13 -12.17
CA TRP A 162 7.44 -2.12 -11.14
C TRP A 162 8.32 -2.36 -9.91
N MET A 163 8.80 -1.28 -9.33
CA MET A 163 9.44 -1.26 -8.01
C MET A 163 8.45 -0.74 -6.98
N LEU A 164 8.32 -1.43 -5.85
CA LEU A 164 7.50 -1.01 -4.71
C LEU A 164 8.30 -0.10 -3.79
N LEU A 165 8.00 1.19 -3.81
CA LEU A 165 8.69 2.20 -2.99
C LEU A 165 8.13 2.25 -1.58
N GLY A 166 6.82 2.06 -1.45
CA GLY A 166 6.15 2.15 -0.18
C GLY A 166 4.67 1.82 -0.21
N ILE A 167 4.03 2.01 0.95
CA ILE A 167 2.60 1.79 1.19
C ILE A 167 1.98 3.12 1.58
N HIS A 168 1.01 3.61 0.80
CA HIS A 168 0.29 4.83 1.11
C HIS A 168 -0.51 4.66 2.41
N SER A 169 -0.37 5.61 3.35
CA SER A 169 -1.06 5.58 4.64
C SER A 169 -2.15 6.66 4.71
N SER A 170 -1.74 7.92 4.82
CA SER A 170 -2.62 9.03 5.21
C SER A 170 -2.19 10.36 4.59
N THR A 171 -3.14 11.27 4.46
CA THR A 171 -2.88 12.66 4.07
C THR A 171 -2.16 13.39 5.20
N VAL A 172 -1.20 14.25 4.85
CA VAL A 172 -0.55 15.15 5.82
C VAL A 172 -1.58 16.16 6.29
N GLU A 173 -1.94 16.11 7.57
CA GLU A 173 -2.85 17.09 8.17
C GLU A 173 -2.11 18.38 8.53
N MET A 174 -2.63 19.52 8.08
CA MET A 174 -2.20 20.81 8.61
C MET A 174 -2.71 21.00 10.04
N GLY A 175 -2.00 21.82 10.81
CA GLY A 175 -2.36 22.15 12.19
C GLY A 175 -3.79 22.71 12.30
N ALA A 176 -4.36 22.66 13.51
CA ALA A 176 -5.77 22.97 13.76
C ALA A 176 -6.27 24.34 13.24
N ARG A 177 -5.37 25.31 13.00
CA ARG A 177 -5.73 26.64 12.48
C ARG A 177 -6.01 26.68 10.98
N ASP A 178 -5.51 25.73 10.20
CA ASP A 178 -5.67 25.71 8.73
C ASP A 178 -6.81 24.78 8.27
N ARG A 179 -7.36 23.94 9.16
CA ARG A 179 -8.51 23.06 8.84
C ARG A 179 -9.77 23.84 8.46
N ASP A 180 -9.93 25.05 9.01
CA ASP A 180 -11.06 25.93 8.74
C ASP A 180 -11.05 26.50 7.30
N LEU A 181 -9.91 26.45 6.61
CA LEU A 181 -9.79 26.88 5.21
C LEU A 181 -10.21 25.79 4.21
N GLY A 182 -10.43 24.55 4.67
CA GLY A 182 -10.86 23.43 3.83
C GLY A 182 -9.84 22.97 2.78
N GLU A 183 -8.62 23.54 2.80
CA GLU A 183 -7.56 23.19 1.87
C GLU A 183 -6.70 22.04 2.42
N SER A 184 -6.59 20.96 1.64
CA SER A 184 -5.61 19.91 1.88
C SER A 184 -4.32 20.24 1.15
N LEU A 185 -3.18 19.97 1.78
CA LEU A 185 -1.86 20.09 1.16
C LEU A 185 -1.67 19.26 -0.11
N GLY A 186 -2.49 18.22 -0.32
CA GLY A 186 -2.25 17.21 -1.37
C GLY A 186 -1.02 16.34 -1.09
N LEU A 187 -0.40 16.49 0.09
CA LEU A 187 0.74 15.71 0.54
C LEU A 187 0.27 14.51 1.35
N ASN A 188 0.99 13.39 1.23
CA ASN A 188 0.63 12.13 1.85
C ASN A 188 1.85 11.41 2.42
N HIS A 189 1.67 10.74 3.55
CA HIS A 189 2.65 9.79 4.08
C HIS A 189 2.57 8.47 3.33
N ALA A 190 3.73 7.94 2.96
CA ALA A 190 3.91 6.59 2.47
C ALA A 190 5.02 5.91 3.29
N TRP A 191 4.74 4.76 3.88
CA TRP A 191 5.73 3.96 4.63
C TRP A 191 6.67 3.27 3.66
N TYR A 192 7.97 3.27 3.95
CA TYR A 192 8.95 2.58 3.11
C TYR A 192 8.63 1.08 3.02
N ALA A 193 8.80 0.49 1.83
CA ALA A 193 8.42 -0.89 1.56
C ALA A 193 9.30 -1.92 2.29
N ASP A 194 10.50 -1.54 2.71
CA ASP A 194 11.42 -2.40 3.46
C ASP A 194 10.84 -2.88 4.80
N VAL A 195 9.89 -2.14 5.37
CA VAL A 195 9.16 -2.58 6.57
C VAL A 195 8.46 -3.93 6.38
N LEU A 196 8.09 -4.27 5.14
CA LEU A 196 7.50 -5.57 4.80
C LEU A 196 8.50 -6.71 5.03
N LEU A 197 9.80 -6.51 4.81
CA LEU A 197 10.82 -7.52 5.08
C LEU A 197 10.89 -7.85 6.57
N THR A 198 10.82 -6.84 7.42
CA THR A 198 10.76 -7.00 8.89
C THR A 198 9.47 -7.68 9.32
N LEU A 199 8.32 -7.22 8.80
CA LEU A 199 7.00 -7.74 9.18
C LEU A 199 6.77 -9.19 8.72
N THR A 200 7.47 -9.63 7.69
CA THR A 200 7.36 -10.98 7.11
C THR A 200 8.51 -11.90 7.51
N ALA A 201 9.52 -11.41 8.23
CA ALA A 201 10.56 -12.24 8.83
C ALA A 201 9.94 -13.24 9.81
N ASN A 202 10.43 -14.47 9.80
CA ASN A 202 10.06 -15.55 10.71
C ASN A 202 11.05 -15.65 11.86
#